data_AF-A0A955A3N2-F1
#
_entry.id   AF-A0A955A3N2-F1
#
_cell.length_a   1.000
_cell.length_b   1.000
_cell.length_c   1.000
_cell.angle_alpha   90.00
_cell.angle_beta   90.00
_cell.angle_gamma   90.00
#
_symmetry.space_group_name_H-M   'P 1'
#
loop_
_entity.id
_entity.type
_entity.pdbx_description
1 polymer ?
#
loop_
_entity_poly.entity_id
_entity_poly.type
_entity_poly.pdbx_seq_one_letter_code
_entity_poly.pdbx_strand_id
1 'polypeptide(L)'
;MDQINKQVARVRTRLNFDRFVHVLGWAVFSCLLIAAVAAGTRILLGVADASERWYFALAGLGAGVLLATVLTYWRRRETMDAAIELDRRFQLKERISSSLSLSAADRETEAGQALIADATRRAERIEVSEHFKIQPNASVAMPLLGLTLFFALAALPNLSDKTAQAAANEQIAKEQIRKPAEDLKKKIEQRKQEAAEKGLTDASELLKKVSEDLDKVASGDVQKKEALVKLNDIANEIAERRKQLGGADEMKKQLENLKNIKSGPADKMQKAMEQGDFEAAMDAMNDLKEKLADGKLSDEEKKDLADQLKQMSEKLQDMQNERERRKQELKEQIEQRRQAGDTEAAEKLQQQLDAMEASDQESSMDLLKQLADKLGQASENLQEGDGEMAMENLDDLLDQLQDMQDALDELQELDSVMDELEGAKGQMLGQYGMGNGQGMEGNGNGNGEGQGEGERGLEETETGTFDSAVRGKVQKGAAIRTGVADGPNRKTPSRESVKEEIQMSISERSDAVNDQRRLPKDQRDHLREYFRNFNE
;
A
#
# COMPACT_ATOMS: atom_id res chain seq x y z
N MET A 1 3.63 -53.84 71.90
CA MET A 1 2.67 -53.28 70.91
C MET A 1 3.20 -52.04 70.20
N ASP A 2 3.80 -51.07 70.89
CA ASP A 2 4.24 -49.81 70.27
C ASP A 2 5.24 -49.98 69.12
N GLN A 3 6.21 -50.90 69.25
CA GLN A 3 7.18 -51.17 68.19
C GLN A 3 6.52 -51.81 66.95
N ILE A 4 5.55 -52.71 67.16
CA ILE A 4 4.77 -53.34 66.08
C ILE A 4 3.98 -52.26 65.34
N ASN A 5 3.27 -51.40 66.07
CA ASN A 5 2.51 -50.28 65.50
C ASN A 5 3.41 -49.31 64.72
N LYS A 6 4.59 -48.98 65.24
CA LYS A 6 5.57 -48.11 64.55
C LYS A 6 6.05 -48.71 63.22
N GLN A 7 6.40 -49.99 63.20
CA GLN A 7 6.88 -50.65 61.98
C GLN A 7 5.76 -50.82 60.95
N VAL A 8 4.55 -51.21 61.39
CA VAL A 8 3.37 -51.30 60.50
C VAL A 8 2.97 -49.93 59.95
N ALA A 9 3.04 -48.86 60.77
CA ALA A 9 2.81 -47.50 60.29
C ALA A 9 3.83 -47.09 59.22
N ARG A 10 5.12 -47.41 59.42
CA ARG A 10 6.19 -47.14 58.44
C ARG A 10 5.97 -47.88 57.12
N VAL A 11 5.57 -49.16 57.17
CA VAL A 11 5.20 -49.95 55.99
C VAL A 11 3.99 -49.34 55.29
N ARG A 12 2.94 -49.00 56.04
CA ARG A 12 1.72 -48.37 55.52
C ARG A 12 2.03 -47.06 54.80
N THR A 13 2.88 -46.20 55.38
CA THR A 13 3.29 -44.95 54.73
C THR A 13 4.02 -45.20 53.42
N ARG A 14 4.91 -46.20 53.36
CA ARG A 14 5.66 -46.54 52.14
C ARG A 14 4.78 -47.14 51.05
N LEU A 15 3.87 -48.04 51.40
CA LEU A 15 2.92 -48.64 50.44
C LEU A 15 1.95 -47.59 49.85
N ASN A 16 1.46 -46.67 50.68
CA ASN A 16 0.62 -45.59 50.21
C ASN A 16 1.41 -44.56 49.41
N PHE A 17 2.68 -44.31 49.74
CA PHE A 17 3.54 -43.42 48.97
C PHE A 17 3.91 -44.01 47.59
N ASP A 18 4.22 -45.30 47.51
CA ASP A 18 4.47 -46.00 46.25
C ASP A 18 3.23 -45.94 45.33
N ARG A 19 2.04 -46.16 45.91
CA ARG A 19 0.76 -45.97 45.21
C ARG A 19 0.52 -44.51 44.78
N PHE A 20 0.83 -43.55 45.65
CA PHE A 20 0.71 -42.12 45.33
C PHE A 20 1.53 -41.77 44.10
N VAL A 21 2.81 -42.17 44.06
CA VAL A 21 3.72 -41.90 42.94
C VAL A 21 3.18 -42.49 41.63
N HIS A 22 2.60 -43.70 41.68
CA HIS A 22 2.01 -44.32 40.50
C HIS A 22 0.75 -43.57 40.01
N VAL A 23 -0.15 -43.21 40.91
CA VAL A 23 -1.39 -42.50 40.58
C VAL A 23 -1.10 -41.07 40.12
N LEU A 24 -0.11 -40.41 40.73
CA LEU A 24 0.32 -39.06 40.39
C LEU A 24 0.76 -38.94 38.94
N GLY A 25 1.56 -39.89 38.45
CA GLY A 25 2.03 -39.90 37.07
C GLY A 25 0.89 -39.89 36.05
N TRP A 26 -0.10 -40.76 36.25
CA TRP A 26 -1.26 -40.87 35.37
C TRP A 26 -2.25 -39.70 35.54
N ALA A 27 -2.52 -39.27 36.77
CA ALA A 27 -3.45 -38.18 37.04
C ALA A 27 -2.95 -36.85 36.45
N VAL A 28 -1.66 -36.54 36.64
CA VAL A 28 -1.05 -35.33 36.07
C VAL A 28 -1.03 -35.40 34.54
N PHE A 29 -0.70 -36.55 33.96
CA PHE A 29 -0.74 -36.73 32.50
C PHE A 29 -2.14 -36.49 31.93
N SER A 30 -3.18 -37.10 32.51
CA SER A 30 -4.57 -36.92 32.04
C SER A 30 -5.04 -35.47 32.16
N CYS A 31 -4.74 -34.79 33.27
CA CYS A 31 -5.10 -33.39 33.46
C CYS A 31 -4.35 -32.45 32.50
N LEU A 32 -3.06 -32.70 32.23
CA LEU A 32 -2.28 -31.95 31.23
C LEU A 32 -2.82 -32.14 29.81
N LEU A 33 -3.27 -33.35 29.46
CA LEU A 33 -3.85 -33.62 28.14
C LEU A 33 -5.17 -32.85 27.97
N ILE A 34 -6.04 -32.85 29.00
CA ILE A 34 -7.28 -32.06 28.98
C ILE A 34 -6.97 -30.56 28.86
N ALA A 35 -5.98 -30.06 29.61
CA ALA A 35 -5.53 -28.68 29.52
C ALA A 35 -4.97 -28.33 28.14
N ALA A 36 -4.23 -29.24 27.50
CA ALA A 36 -3.71 -29.07 26.14
C ALA A 36 -4.85 -28.95 25.11
N VAL A 37 -5.88 -29.80 25.23
CA VAL A 37 -7.06 -29.74 24.36
C VAL A 37 -7.83 -28.44 24.57
N ALA A 38 -8.04 -28.01 25.83
CA ALA A 38 -8.73 -26.76 26.14
C ALA A 38 -7.96 -25.51 25.65
N ALA A 39 -6.63 -25.52 25.75
CA ALA A 39 -5.80 -24.46 25.19
C ALA A 39 -5.86 -24.48 23.65
N GLY A 40 -5.77 -25.65 23.04
CA GLY A 40 -5.85 -25.85 21.59
C GLY A 40 -7.17 -25.38 20.99
N THR A 41 -8.30 -25.66 21.63
CA THR A 41 -9.62 -25.19 21.15
C THR A 41 -9.74 -23.66 21.20
N ARG A 42 -9.20 -22.99 22.24
CA ARG A 42 -9.19 -21.53 22.30
C ARG A 42 -8.28 -20.89 21.24
N ILE A 43 -7.13 -21.53 20.95
CA ILE A 43 -6.25 -21.12 19.84
C ILE A 43 -6.99 -21.25 18.51
N LEU A 44 -7.72 -22.35 18.30
CA LEU A 44 -8.48 -22.59 17.08
C LEU A 44 -9.66 -21.60 16.91
N LEU A 45 -10.22 -21.12 18.02
CA LEU A 45 -11.25 -20.09 18.05
C LEU A 45 -10.71 -18.65 17.94
N GLY A 46 -9.38 -18.45 17.93
CA GLY A 46 -8.75 -17.12 17.80
C GLY A 46 -8.90 -16.20 19.02
N VAL A 47 -9.24 -16.74 20.19
CA VAL A 47 -9.51 -15.97 21.43
C VAL A 47 -8.40 -16.17 22.48
N ALA A 48 -7.23 -16.65 22.07
CA ALA A 48 -6.16 -17.06 23.00
C ALA A 48 -4.96 -16.12 22.96
N ASP A 49 -4.76 -15.37 24.05
CA ASP A 49 -3.54 -14.62 24.31
C ASP A 49 -2.38 -15.55 24.70
N ALA A 50 -1.15 -15.17 24.33
CA ALA A 50 0.05 -15.95 24.61
C ALA A 50 0.30 -16.16 26.13
N SER A 51 -0.16 -15.23 26.97
CA SER A 51 -0.06 -15.30 28.43
C SER A 51 -1.02 -16.33 29.05
N GLU A 52 -2.18 -16.58 28.43
CA GLU A 52 -3.19 -17.52 28.95
C GLU A 52 -2.71 -18.98 28.94
N ARG A 53 -1.77 -19.31 28.04
CA ARG A 53 -1.23 -20.67 27.86
C ARG A 53 -0.61 -21.21 29.15
N TRP A 54 0.02 -20.36 29.95
CA TRP A 54 0.67 -20.76 31.21
C TRP A 54 -0.35 -21.07 32.32
N TYR A 55 -1.50 -20.40 32.33
CA TYR A 55 -2.56 -20.69 33.30
C TYR A 55 -3.15 -22.09 33.09
N PHE A 56 -3.35 -22.52 31.85
CA PHE A 56 -3.83 -23.87 31.56
C PHE A 56 -2.84 -24.96 31.98
N ALA A 57 -1.54 -24.74 31.74
CA ALA A 57 -0.51 -25.67 32.18
C ALA A 57 -0.44 -25.79 33.71
N LEU A 58 -0.45 -24.64 34.41
CA LEU A 58 -0.45 -24.61 35.88
C LEU A 58 -1.72 -25.21 36.48
N ALA A 59 -2.89 -24.90 35.91
CA ALA A 59 -4.16 -25.47 36.32
C ALA A 59 -4.20 -26.99 36.11
N GLY A 60 -3.69 -27.48 34.98
CA GLY A 60 -3.59 -28.92 34.70
C GLY A 60 -2.68 -29.66 35.68
N LEU A 61 -1.51 -29.09 35.99
CA LEU A 61 -0.60 -29.62 37.01
C LEU A 61 -1.26 -29.66 38.40
N GLY A 62 -1.84 -28.53 38.83
CA GLY A 62 -2.49 -28.42 40.13
C GLY A 62 -3.67 -29.39 40.28
N ALA A 63 -4.54 -29.47 39.27
CA ALA A 63 -5.66 -30.40 39.24
C ALA A 63 -5.20 -31.86 39.29
N GLY A 64 -4.12 -32.21 38.58
CA GLY A 64 -3.55 -33.56 38.59
C GLY A 64 -3.02 -33.98 39.96
N VAL A 65 -2.32 -33.09 40.66
CA VAL A 65 -1.81 -33.34 42.02
C VAL A 65 -2.97 -33.51 43.01
N LEU A 66 -3.99 -32.65 42.94
CA LEU A 66 -5.18 -32.75 43.78
C LEU A 66 -5.92 -34.07 43.53
N LEU A 67 -6.14 -34.42 42.26
CA LEU A 67 -6.78 -35.67 41.87
C LEU A 67 -6.00 -36.88 42.37
N ALA A 68 -4.68 -36.88 42.23
CA ALA A 68 -3.83 -37.96 42.73
C ALA A 68 -3.91 -38.11 44.25
N THR A 69 -3.95 -36.98 44.97
CA THR A 69 -4.07 -36.96 46.43
C THR A 69 -5.42 -37.52 46.88
N VAL A 70 -6.52 -37.08 46.26
CA VAL A 70 -7.88 -37.57 46.56
C VAL A 70 -8.02 -39.06 46.25
N LEU A 71 -7.57 -39.51 45.07
CA LEU A 71 -7.64 -40.92 44.68
C LEU A 71 -6.79 -41.82 45.58
N THR A 72 -5.61 -41.35 45.99
CA THR A 72 -4.74 -42.10 46.92
C THR A 72 -5.34 -42.13 48.31
N TYR A 73 -5.98 -41.05 48.76
CA TYR A 73 -6.66 -40.99 50.04
C TYR A 73 -7.85 -41.96 50.11
N TRP A 74 -8.70 -41.99 49.07
CA TRP A 74 -9.83 -42.93 48.99
C TRP A 74 -9.39 -44.38 48.83
N ARG A 75 -8.30 -44.63 48.11
CA ARG A 75 -7.74 -45.98 47.93
C ARG A 75 -6.60 -46.27 48.90
N ARG A 76 -6.51 -45.62 50.05
CA ARG A 76 -5.41 -45.85 51.02
C ARG A 76 -5.51 -47.25 51.61
N ARG A 77 -4.37 -47.93 51.79
CA ARG A 77 -4.34 -49.22 52.49
C ARG A 77 -4.59 -49.04 53.99
N GLU A 78 -5.32 -49.98 54.56
CA GLU A 78 -5.56 -50.05 56.00
C GLU A 78 -4.34 -50.59 56.76
N THR A 79 -4.35 -50.44 58.08
CA THR A 79 -3.27 -50.91 58.95
C THR A 79 -3.12 -52.43 58.92
N MET A 80 -4.23 -53.17 58.80
CA MET A 80 -4.23 -54.63 58.73
C MET A 80 -3.60 -55.13 57.43
N ASP A 81 -3.91 -54.52 56.28
CA ASP A 81 -3.28 -54.84 54.99
C ASP A 81 -1.76 -54.64 55.02
N ALA A 82 -1.31 -53.58 55.69
CA ALA A 82 0.12 -53.30 55.84
C ALA A 82 0.81 -54.34 56.75
N ALA A 83 0.12 -54.83 57.79
CA ALA A 83 0.60 -55.90 58.65
C ALA A 83 0.72 -57.23 57.89
N ILE A 84 -0.29 -57.58 57.10
CA ILE A 84 -0.29 -58.80 56.26
C ILE A 84 0.84 -58.73 55.21
N GLU A 85 1.01 -57.59 54.54
CA GLU A 85 2.08 -57.40 53.56
C GLU A 85 3.48 -57.46 54.21
N LEU A 86 3.61 -56.92 55.42
CA LEU A 86 4.85 -56.99 56.21
C LEU A 86 5.19 -58.44 56.58
N ASP A 87 4.23 -59.22 57.08
CA ASP A 87 4.44 -60.63 57.38
C ASP A 87 4.79 -61.46 56.14
N ARG A 88 4.13 -61.17 55.01
CA ARG A 88 4.36 -61.87 53.75
C ARG A 88 5.76 -61.61 53.20
N ARG A 89 6.23 -60.36 53.19
CA ARG A 89 7.54 -59.99 52.61
C ARG A 89 8.72 -60.43 53.48
N PHE A 90 8.56 -60.43 54.80
CA PHE A 90 9.59 -60.86 55.74
C PHE A 90 9.41 -62.31 56.22
N GLN A 91 8.47 -63.07 55.63
CA GLN A 91 8.17 -64.48 55.94
C GLN A 91 7.95 -64.75 57.44
N LEU A 92 7.26 -63.83 58.11
CA LEU A 92 7.09 -63.87 59.56
C LEU A 92 6.01 -64.85 60.03
N LYS A 93 5.36 -65.57 59.10
CA LYS A 93 4.27 -66.54 59.39
C LYS A 93 3.13 -65.89 60.19
N GLU A 94 2.63 -64.75 59.70
CA GLU A 94 1.46 -64.05 60.25
C GLU A 94 1.59 -63.55 61.70
N ARG A 95 2.82 -63.46 62.23
CA ARG A 95 3.03 -63.08 63.64
C ARG A 95 2.60 -61.65 63.91
N ILE A 96 2.85 -60.72 62.98
CA ILE A 96 2.50 -59.31 63.17
C ILE A 96 1.00 -59.10 62.98
N SER A 97 0.41 -59.65 61.92
CA SER A 97 -1.03 -59.60 61.65
C SER A 97 -1.84 -60.26 62.77
N SER A 98 -1.44 -61.45 63.24
CA SER A 98 -2.10 -62.14 64.35
C SER A 98 -1.99 -61.35 65.66
N SER A 99 -0.84 -60.75 65.95
CA SER A 99 -0.69 -59.94 67.17
C SER A 99 -1.57 -58.68 67.15
N LEU A 100 -1.85 -58.12 65.96
CA LEU A 100 -2.70 -56.96 65.78
C LEU A 100 -4.20 -57.31 65.77
N SER A 101 -4.57 -58.53 65.38
CA SER A 101 -5.96 -59.01 65.37
C SER A 101 -6.47 -59.47 66.74
N LEU A 102 -5.58 -59.71 67.72
CA LEU A 102 -5.98 -60.08 69.09
C LEU A 102 -6.91 -59.03 69.72
N SER A 103 -8.02 -59.51 70.30
CA SER A 103 -8.94 -58.70 71.11
C SER A 103 -8.30 -58.26 72.43
N ALA A 104 -8.86 -57.26 73.11
CA ALA A 104 -8.31 -56.78 74.38
C ALA A 104 -8.18 -57.91 75.44
N ALA A 105 -9.17 -58.81 75.50
CA ALA A 105 -9.16 -59.95 76.41
C ALA A 105 -8.07 -60.98 76.05
N ASP A 106 -7.89 -61.28 74.75
CA ASP A 106 -6.90 -62.26 74.31
C ASP A 106 -5.46 -61.79 74.55
N ARG A 107 -5.22 -60.47 74.50
CA ARG A 107 -3.90 -59.87 74.77
C ARG A 107 -3.42 -60.06 76.21
N GLU A 108 -4.36 -60.22 77.16
CA GLU A 108 -4.04 -60.40 78.57
C GLU A 108 -3.68 -61.86 78.91
N THR A 109 -4.08 -62.82 78.06
CA THR A 109 -3.74 -64.23 78.24
C THR A 109 -2.23 -64.48 78.10
N GLU A 110 -1.70 -65.49 78.79
CA GLU A 110 -0.28 -65.86 78.69
C GLU A 110 0.14 -66.16 77.24
N ALA A 111 -0.74 -66.82 76.47
CA ALA A 111 -0.51 -67.12 75.06
C ALA A 111 -0.48 -65.84 74.19
N GLY A 112 -1.38 -64.88 74.44
CA GLY A 112 -1.41 -63.59 73.74
C GLY A 112 -0.18 -62.73 74.06
N GLN A 113 0.25 -62.68 75.31
CA GLN A 113 1.48 -61.99 75.72
C GLN A 113 2.72 -62.62 75.09
N ALA A 114 2.79 -63.96 75.02
CA ALA A 114 3.88 -64.68 74.36
C ALA A 114 3.96 -64.35 72.86
N LEU A 115 2.81 -64.31 72.16
CA LEU A 115 2.73 -63.93 70.75
C LEU A 115 3.18 -62.48 70.53
N ILE A 116 2.72 -61.53 71.36
CA ILE A 116 3.12 -60.12 71.26
C ILE A 116 4.61 -59.93 71.53
N ALA A 117 5.17 -60.63 72.53
CA ALA A 117 6.59 -60.56 72.85
C ALA A 117 7.47 -61.13 71.73
N ASP A 118 7.05 -62.25 71.12
CA ASP A 118 7.72 -62.82 69.95
C ASP A 118 7.62 -61.91 68.71
N ALA A 119 6.43 -61.40 68.40
CA ALA A 119 6.22 -60.45 67.31
C ALA A 119 7.03 -59.15 67.49
N THR A 120 7.12 -58.64 68.72
CA THR A 120 7.89 -57.43 69.05
C THR A 120 9.38 -57.64 68.80
N ARG A 121 9.96 -58.75 69.30
CA ARG A 121 11.39 -59.07 69.09
C ARG A 121 11.74 -59.23 67.61
N ARG A 122 10.82 -59.78 66.81
CA ARG A 122 11.03 -59.88 65.35
C ARG A 122 10.88 -58.52 64.67
N ALA A 123 9.90 -57.71 65.05
CA ALA A 123 9.66 -56.38 64.48
C ALA A 123 10.83 -55.41 64.70
N GLU A 124 11.59 -55.53 65.79
CA GLU A 124 12.78 -54.71 66.06
C GLU A 124 13.93 -54.97 65.09
N ARG A 125 14.04 -56.21 64.58
CA ARG A 125 15.12 -56.61 63.66
C ARG A 125 14.79 -56.34 62.20
N ILE A 126 13.60 -55.84 61.91
CA ILE A 126 13.13 -55.61 60.54
C ILE A 126 13.59 -54.24 60.05
N GLU A 127 14.41 -54.25 59.01
CA GLU A 127 14.73 -53.07 58.22
C GLU A 127 13.70 -52.91 57.09
N VAL A 128 12.63 -52.16 57.38
CA VAL A 128 11.54 -51.90 56.42
C VAL A 128 12.04 -51.35 55.08
N SER A 129 13.19 -50.66 55.06
CA SER A 129 13.80 -50.10 53.86
C SER A 129 14.26 -51.10 52.81
N GLU A 130 14.65 -52.30 53.23
CA GLU A 130 15.30 -53.27 52.36
C GLU A 130 14.30 -53.97 51.44
N HIS A 131 13.12 -54.30 51.95
CA HIS A 131 12.08 -55.08 51.24
C HIS A 131 10.89 -54.24 50.75
N PHE A 132 10.82 -52.96 51.13
CA PHE A 132 9.84 -51.98 50.63
C PHE A 132 10.56 -50.83 49.92
N LYS A 133 11.23 -51.16 48.80
CA LYS A 133 11.83 -50.20 47.87
C LYS A 133 10.74 -49.58 47.01
N ILE A 134 10.77 -48.26 46.86
CA ILE A 134 9.93 -47.53 45.91
C ILE A 134 10.54 -47.77 44.54
N GLN A 135 9.84 -48.50 43.68
CA GLN A 135 10.34 -48.80 42.33
C GLN A 135 9.78 -47.75 41.37
N PRO A 136 10.62 -46.86 40.80
CA PRO A 136 10.15 -45.95 39.78
C PRO A 136 9.71 -46.77 38.56
N ASN A 137 8.42 -46.75 38.30
CA ASN A 137 7.80 -47.35 37.13
C ASN A 137 7.63 -46.29 36.03
N ALA A 138 7.31 -46.74 34.81
CA ALA A 138 7.16 -45.86 33.65
C ALA A 138 6.14 -44.72 33.85
N SER A 139 5.20 -44.84 34.81
CA SER A 139 4.26 -43.76 35.13
C SER A 139 4.92 -42.48 35.65
N VAL A 140 6.12 -42.56 36.24
CA VAL A 140 6.85 -41.36 36.69
C VAL A 140 7.29 -40.49 35.51
N ALA A 141 7.45 -41.07 34.32
CA ALA A 141 7.79 -40.34 33.10
C ALA A 141 6.56 -39.77 32.36
N MET A 142 5.34 -40.21 32.68
CA MET A 142 4.12 -39.77 32.00
C MET A 142 3.86 -38.25 32.11
N PRO A 143 4.11 -37.57 33.23
CA PRO A 143 4.00 -36.12 33.32
C PRO A 143 4.91 -35.37 32.35
N LEU A 144 6.14 -35.88 32.12
CA LEU A 144 7.06 -35.28 31.15
C LEU A 144 6.51 -35.41 29.72
N LEU A 145 5.95 -36.58 29.38
CA LEU A 145 5.32 -36.78 28.09
C LEU A 145 4.11 -35.85 27.89
N GLY A 146 3.25 -35.70 28.90
CA GLY A 146 2.13 -34.75 28.87
C GLY A 146 2.58 -33.29 28.68
N LEU A 147 3.67 -32.91 29.35
CA LEU A 147 4.25 -31.57 29.22
C LEU A 147 4.85 -31.36 27.81
N THR A 148 5.59 -32.32 27.27
CA THR A 148 6.12 -32.23 25.90
C THR A 148 5.02 -32.12 24.85
N LEU A 149 3.92 -32.87 24.99
CA LEU A 149 2.79 -32.81 24.08
C LEU A 149 2.07 -31.45 24.15
N PHE A 150 1.89 -30.91 25.36
CA PHE A 150 1.34 -29.58 25.58
C PHE A 150 2.17 -28.49 24.88
N PHE A 151 3.51 -28.53 25.04
CA PHE A 151 4.39 -27.56 24.38
C PHE A 151 4.43 -27.72 22.86
N ALA A 152 4.41 -28.96 22.35
CA ALA A 152 4.35 -29.22 20.91
C ALA A 152 3.07 -28.63 20.27
N LEU A 153 1.92 -28.78 20.95
CA LEU A 153 0.65 -28.19 20.50
C LEU A 153 0.66 -26.66 20.60
N ALA A 154 1.26 -26.10 21.66
CA ALA A 154 1.37 -24.64 21.85
C ALA A 154 2.36 -23.96 20.88
N ALA A 155 3.32 -24.71 20.32
CA ALA A 155 4.31 -24.21 19.38
C ALA A 155 3.86 -24.27 17.91
N LEU A 156 2.68 -24.83 17.61
CA LEU A 156 2.12 -24.75 16.27
C LEU A 156 1.86 -23.28 15.92
N PRO A 157 2.35 -22.80 14.76
CA PRO A 157 2.18 -21.40 14.37
C PRO A 157 0.69 -21.08 14.26
N ASN A 158 0.27 -19.93 14.80
CA ASN A 158 -1.10 -19.45 14.71
C ASN A 158 -1.48 -19.33 13.22
N LEU A 159 -2.34 -20.21 12.71
CA LEU A 159 -2.86 -20.09 11.33
C LEU A 159 -3.73 -18.83 11.14
N SER A 160 -4.25 -18.26 12.23
CA SER A 160 -5.14 -17.09 12.21
C SER A 160 -4.44 -15.73 12.01
N ASP A 161 -3.14 -15.62 12.32
CA ASP A 161 -2.44 -14.32 12.21
C ASP A 161 -2.21 -13.91 10.75
N LYS A 162 -2.06 -14.87 9.83
CA LYS A 162 -1.86 -14.58 8.40
C LYS A 162 -3.11 -14.08 7.69
N THR A 163 -4.29 -14.53 8.09
CA THR A 163 -5.58 -14.09 7.50
C THR A 163 -6.07 -12.79 8.11
N ALA A 164 -5.85 -12.55 9.41
CA ALA A 164 -6.19 -11.28 10.05
C ALA A 164 -5.28 -10.11 9.62
N GLN A 165 -3.97 -10.34 9.42
CA GLN A 165 -3.08 -9.32 8.87
C GLN A 165 -3.36 -9.01 7.39
N ALA A 166 -3.83 -9.99 6.60
CA ALA A 166 -4.22 -9.74 5.21
C ALA A 166 -5.45 -8.82 5.12
N ALA A 167 -6.47 -9.04 5.96
CA ALA A 167 -7.67 -8.19 6.02
C ALA A 167 -7.38 -6.78 6.55
N ALA A 168 -6.53 -6.66 7.58
CA ALA A 168 -6.12 -5.35 8.11
C ALA A 168 -5.28 -4.55 7.09
N ASN A 169 -4.39 -5.22 6.36
CA ASN A 169 -3.60 -4.58 5.31
C ASN A 169 -4.45 -4.16 4.10
N GLU A 170 -5.49 -4.91 3.76
CA GLU A 170 -6.43 -4.54 2.69
C GLU A 170 -7.23 -3.28 3.06
N GLN A 171 -7.63 -3.15 4.33
CA GLN A 171 -8.38 -2.00 4.82
C GLN A 171 -7.51 -0.73 4.91
N ILE A 172 -6.24 -0.87 5.35
CA ILE A 172 -5.25 0.22 5.31
C ILE A 172 -4.95 0.63 3.85
N ALA A 173 -4.83 -0.33 2.93
CA ALA A 173 -4.61 -0.03 1.52
C ALA A 173 -5.79 0.73 0.88
N LYS A 174 -7.03 0.43 1.27
CA LYS A 174 -8.22 1.18 0.82
C LYS A 174 -8.26 2.59 1.37
N GLU A 175 -7.91 2.80 2.65
CA GLU A 175 -7.83 4.16 3.22
C GLU A 175 -6.71 5.02 2.61
N GLN A 176 -5.57 4.41 2.25
CA GLN A 176 -4.45 5.09 1.59
C GLN A 176 -4.78 5.57 0.16
N ILE A 177 -5.80 4.99 -0.49
CA ILE A 177 -6.28 5.43 -1.80
C ILE A 177 -7.41 6.45 -1.62
N ARG A 178 -8.35 6.16 -0.72
CA ARG A 178 -9.56 6.95 -0.56
C ARG A 178 -9.30 8.37 -0.07
N LYS A 179 -8.45 8.56 0.94
CA LYS A 179 -8.19 9.90 1.50
C LYS A 179 -7.54 10.85 0.49
N PRO A 180 -6.43 10.48 -0.19
CA PRO A 180 -5.85 11.36 -1.21
C PRO A 180 -6.80 11.62 -2.39
N ALA A 181 -7.62 10.63 -2.78
CA ALA A 181 -8.59 10.80 -3.85
C ALA A 181 -9.74 11.76 -3.46
N GLU A 182 -10.28 11.65 -2.24
CA GLU A 182 -11.32 12.56 -1.73
C GLU A 182 -10.80 13.99 -1.56
N ASP A 183 -9.56 14.15 -1.08
CA ASP A 183 -8.94 15.47 -0.91
C ASP A 183 -8.63 16.11 -2.26
N LEU A 184 -8.09 15.36 -3.23
CA LEU A 184 -7.90 15.83 -4.60
C LEU A 184 -9.24 16.24 -5.23
N LYS A 185 -10.29 15.43 -5.06
CA LYS A 185 -11.62 15.75 -5.59
C LYS A 185 -12.14 17.09 -5.06
N LYS A 186 -12.00 17.36 -3.76
CA LYS A 186 -12.46 18.62 -3.17
C LYS A 186 -11.76 19.82 -3.81
N LYS A 187 -10.44 19.73 -4.01
CA LYS A 187 -9.67 20.81 -4.63
C LYS A 187 -10.05 21.01 -6.10
N ILE A 188 -10.20 19.93 -6.87
CA ILE A 188 -10.66 20.01 -8.26
C ILE A 188 -12.06 20.60 -8.36
N GLU A 189 -12.97 20.30 -7.43
CA GLU A 189 -14.30 20.90 -7.43
C GLU A 189 -14.26 22.41 -7.09
N GLN A 190 -13.32 22.86 -6.24
CA GLN A 190 -13.07 24.28 -6.00
C GLN A 190 -12.52 24.96 -7.27
N ARG A 191 -11.52 24.38 -7.91
CA ARG A 191 -10.94 24.89 -9.17
C ARG A 191 -11.96 24.95 -10.30
N LYS A 192 -12.85 23.97 -10.37
CA LYS A 192 -13.97 23.99 -11.31
C LYS A 192 -14.92 25.16 -11.08
N GLN A 193 -15.17 25.55 -9.83
CA GLN A 193 -15.96 26.74 -9.51
C GLN A 193 -15.22 28.01 -9.93
N GLU A 194 -13.92 28.11 -9.64
CA GLU A 194 -13.08 29.24 -10.08
C GLU A 194 -13.05 29.37 -11.61
N ALA A 195 -12.87 28.26 -12.32
CA ALA A 195 -12.94 28.22 -13.79
C ALA A 195 -14.31 28.62 -14.33
N ALA A 196 -15.41 28.20 -13.68
CA ALA A 196 -16.76 28.58 -14.06
C ALA A 196 -17.05 30.06 -13.79
N GLU A 197 -16.51 30.64 -12.72
CA GLU A 197 -16.59 32.07 -12.41
C GLU A 197 -15.81 32.92 -13.42
N LYS A 198 -14.68 32.42 -13.91
CA LYS A 198 -13.88 33.02 -14.99
C LYS A 198 -14.46 32.81 -16.39
N GLY A 199 -15.54 32.02 -16.54
CA GLY A 199 -16.17 31.76 -17.85
C GLY A 199 -15.46 30.70 -18.70
N LEU A 200 -14.47 29.98 -18.16
CA LEU A 200 -13.68 28.97 -18.85
C LEU A 200 -14.47 27.65 -18.99
N THR A 201 -15.33 27.57 -20.02
CA THR A 201 -16.26 26.44 -20.20
C THR A 201 -15.56 25.11 -20.45
N ASP A 202 -14.50 25.11 -21.26
CA ASP A 202 -13.76 23.90 -21.62
C ASP A 202 -12.99 23.33 -20.42
N ALA A 203 -12.31 24.22 -19.68
CA ALA A 203 -11.64 23.90 -18.43
C ALA A 203 -12.64 23.28 -17.42
N SER A 204 -13.81 23.91 -17.25
CA SER A 204 -14.85 23.44 -16.33
C SER A 204 -15.39 22.06 -16.72
N GLU A 205 -15.57 21.79 -18.02
CA GLU A 205 -16.00 20.48 -18.50
C GLU A 205 -14.94 19.40 -18.27
N LEU A 206 -13.67 19.72 -18.54
CA LEU A 206 -12.55 18.82 -18.28
C LEU A 206 -12.46 18.50 -16.78
N LEU A 207 -12.47 19.52 -15.91
CA LEU A 207 -12.41 19.34 -14.46
C LEU A 207 -13.62 18.56 -13.92
N LYS A 208 -14.79 18.70 -14.55
CA LYS A 208 -15.96 17.87 -14.23
C LYS A 208 -15.71 16.40 -14.55
N LYS A 209 -15.17 16.07 -15.74
CA LYS A 209 -14.82 14.68 -16.11
C LYS A 209 -13.78 14.12 -15.13
N VAL A 210 -12.78 14.92 -14.77
CA VAL A 210 -11.77 14.53 -13.79
C VAL A 210 -12.39 14.26 -12.41
N SER A 211 -13.30 15.11 -11.93
CA SER A 211 -14.03 14.90 -10.67
C SER A 211 -14.86 13.60 -10.67
N GLU A 212 -15.51 13.28 -11.80
CA GLU A 212 -16.27 12.03 -11.98
C GLU A 212 -15.37 10.78 -12.02
N ASP A 213 -14.19 10.86 -12.63
CA ASP A 213 -13.23 9.76 -12.64
C ASP A 213 -12.53 9.57 -11.30
N LEU A 214 -12.29 10.65 -10.56
CA LEU A 214 -11.82 10.59 -9.17
C LEU A 214 -12.85 9.97 -8.23
N ASP A 215 -14.15 10.14 -8.47
CA ASP A 215 -15.18 9.45 -7.70
C ASP A 215 -15.06 7.93 -7.81
N LYS A 216 -14.72 7.42 -9.00
CA LYS A 216 -14.47 5.98 -9.21
C LYS A 216 -13.21 5.51 -8.49
N VAL A 217 -12.23 6.39 -8.29
CA VAL A 217 -11.01 6.08 -7.52
C VAL A 217 -11.30 6.13 -6.02
N ALA A 218 -12.10 7.11 -5.57
CA ALA A 218 -12.47 7.31 -4.17
C ALA A 218 -13.46 6.27 -3.62
N SER A 219 -14.26 5.62 -4.48
CA SER A 219 -15.23 4.59 -4.06
C SER A 219 -14.57 3.38 -3.38
N GLY A 220 -13.26 3.17 -3.57
CA GLY A 220 -12.51 2.09 -2.96
C GLY A 220 -12.74 0.71 -3.60
N ASP A 221 -13.47 0.66 -4.71
CA ASP A 221 -13.66 -0.56 -5.53
C ASP A 221 -12.42 -0.89 -6.38
N VAL A 222 -11.47 0.04 -6.44
CA VAL A 222 -10.32 0.01 -7.34
C VAL A 222 -9.05 -0.28 -6.53
N GLN A 223 -8.23 -1.22 -7.00
CA GLN A 223 -6.94 -1.52 -6.36
C GLN A 223 -5.96 -0.34 -6.55
N LYS A 224 -5.01 -0.17 -5.62
CA LYS A 224 -3.98 0.90 -5.66
C LYS A 224 -3.34 1.09 -7.05
N LYS A 225 -2.99 -0.01 -7.72
CA LYS A 225 -2.36 0.03 -9.04
C LYS A 225 -3.30 0.56 -10.11
N GLU A 226 -4.56 0.16 -10.09
CA GLU A 226 -5.57 0.61 -11.05
C GLU A 226 -5.98 2.08 -10.78
N ALA A 227 -6.02 2.50 -9.52
CA ALA A 227 -6.20 3.91 -9.14
C ALA A 227 -5.07 4.79 -9.72
N LEU A 228 -3.81 4.36 -9.58
CA LEU A 228 -2.66 5.06 -10.14
C LEU A 228 -2.67 5.09 -11.69
N VAL A 229 -3.20 4.06 -12.34
CA VAL A 229 -3.38 4.05 -13.80
C VAL A 229 -4.41 5.10 -14.20
N LYS A 230 -5.58 5.14 -13.54
CA LYS A 230 -6.62 6.16 -13.80
C LYS A 230 -6.10 7.58 -13.58
N LEU A 231 -5.35 7.81 -12.50
CA LEU A 231 -4.71 9.11 -12.26
C LEU A 231 -3.70 9.47 -13.36
N ASN A 232 -2.99 8.49 -13.92
CA ASN A 232 -2.09 8.76 -15.04
C ASN A 232 -2.85 9.06 -16.34
N ASP A 233 -3.96 8.38 -16.60
CA ASP A 233 -4.82 8.66 -17.75
C ASP A 233 -5.39 10.09 -17.67
N ILE A 234 -5.86 10.51 -16.48
CA ILE A 234 -6.27 11.89 -16.20
C ILE A 234 -5.11 12.87 -16.45
N ALA A 235 -3.92 12.57 -15.92
CA ALA A 235 -2.74 13.42 -16.11
C ALA A 235 -2.38 13.57 -17.60
N ASN A 236 -2.53 12.50 -18.39
CA ASN A 236 -2.29 12.54 -19.83
C ASN A 236 -3.34 13.39 -20.56
N GLU A 237 -4.61 13.33 -20.14
CA GLU A 237 -5.68 14.16 -20.71
C GLU A 237 -5.45 15.65 -20.42
N ILE A 238 -5.08 15.98 -19.18
CA ILE A 238 -4.71 17.36 -18.81
C ILE A 238 -3.45 17.81 -19.57
N ALA A 239 -2.42 16.95 -19.67
CA ALA A 239 -1.19 17.27 -20.39
C ALA A 239 -1.44 17.51 -21.89
N GLU A 240 -2.33 16.74 -22.53
CA GLU A 240 -2.69 16.94 -23.93
C GLU A 240 -3.44 18.26 -24.12
N ARG A 241 -4.38 18.61 -23.23
CA ARG A 241 -5.07 19.92 -23.27
C ARG A 241 -4.10 21.07 -23.02
N ARG A 242 -3.23 20.95 -22.02
CA ARG A 242 -2.14 21.93 -21.77
C ARG A 242 -1.27 22.10 -23.00
N LYS A 243 -0.91 21.02 -23.69
CA LYS A 243 -0.14 21.08 -24.93
C LYS A 243 -0.89 21.82 -26.05
N GLN A 244 -2.22 21.68 -26.13
CA GLN A 244 -3.03 22.44 -27.08
C GLN A 244 -3.06 23.94 -26.75
N LEU A 245 -3.04 24.30 -25.46
CA LEU A 245 -3.08 25.69 -24.97
C LEU A 245 -1.69 26.35 -24.86
N GLY A 246 -0.62 25.55 -24.78
CA GLY A 246 0.77 25.98 -24.51
C GLY A 246 1.38 26.93 -25.54
N GLY A 247 0.72 27.14 -26.66
CA GLY A 247 1.07 28.18 -27.62
C GLY A 247 1.09 29.60 -27.06
N ALA A 248 0.23 29.88 -26.06
CA ALA A 248 0.09 31.20 -25.49
C ALA A 248 1.30 31.62 -24.63
N ASP A 249 1.87 30.70 -23.84
CA ASP A 249 3.07 30.94 -23.02
C ASP A 249 4.31 31.25 -23.86
N GLU A 250 4.40 30.60 -25.01
CA GLU A 250 5.50 30.84 -25.94
C GLU A 250 5.33 32.16 -26.69
N MET A 251 4.10 32.48 -27.09
CA MET A 251 3.78 33.77 -27.65
C MET A 251 4.14 34.89 -26.67
N LYS A 252 3.86 34.71 -25.37
CA LYS A 252 4.30 35.64 -24.31
C LYS A 252 5.79 35.94 -24.39
N LYS A 253 6.63 34.90 -24.42
CA LYS A 253 8.10 35.01 -24.53
C LYS A 253 8.54 35.68 -25.84
N GLN A 254 7.78 35.50 -26.91
CA GLN A 254 8.07 36.13 -28.18
C GLN A 254 7.76 37.62 -28.14
N LEU A 255 6.62 38.00 -27.58
CA LEU A 255 6.18 39.39 -27.46
C LEU A 255 7.11 40.23 -26.57
N GLU A 256 7.83 39.62 -25.61
CA GLU A 256 8.92 40.29 -24.86
C GLU A 256 10.02 40.89 -25.75
N ASN A 257 10.13 40.44 -27.01
CA ASN A 257 11.08 40.98 -27.99
C ASN A 257 10.55 42.19 -28.77
N LEU A 258 9.31 42.65 -28.52
CA LEU A 258 8.70 43.85 -29.13
C LEU A 258 9.28 45.19 -28.59
N LYS A 259 10.57 45.21 -28.25
CA LYS A 259 11.27 46.39 -27.73
C LYS A 259 11.52 47.42 -28.82
N ASN A 260 11.62 48.69 -28.45
CA ASN A 260 12.00 49.81 -29.32
C ASN A 260 10.98 50.15 -30.44
N ILE A 261 9.69 50.19 -30.13
CA ILE A 261 8.68 50.81 -31.00
C ILE A 261 8.55 52.28 -30.58
N LYS A 262 8.31 53.19 -31.54
CA LYS A 262 8.19 54.64 -31.29
C LYS A 262 7.04 54.89 -30.30
N SER A 263 7.24 55.74 -29.29
CA SER A 263 6.17 56.14 -28.36
C SER A 263 5.09 56.99 -29.05
N GLY A 264 3.86 56.86 -28.57
CA GLY A 264 2.65 57.39 -29.19
C GLY A 264 1.39 56.87 -28.46
N PRO A 265 0.19 57.05 -29.02
CA PRO A 265 -1.07 56.75 -28.32
C PRO A 265 -1.20 55.29 -27.85
N ALA A 266 -0.65 54.33 -28.58
CA ALA A 266 -0.68 52.90 -28.25
C ALA A 266 0.44 52.42 -27.31
N ASP A 267 1.20 53.32 -26.67
CA ASP A 267 2.35 52.97 -25.81
C ASP A 267 1.96 52.08 -24.61
N LYS A 268 0.74 52.24 -24.07
CA LYS A 268 0.22 51.35 -23.00
C LYS A 268 0.00 49.92 -23.50
N MET A 269 -0.67 49.77 -24.64
CA MET A 269 -0.93 48.48 -25.28
C MET A 269 0.38 47.80 -25.66
N GLN A 270 1.33 48.55 -26.21
CA GLN A 270 2.67 48.05 -26.53
C GLN A 270 3.38 47.48 -25.29
N LYS A 271 3.39 48.22 -24.18
CA LYS A 271 4.04 47.77 -22.93
C LYS A 271 3.35 46.56 -22.32
N ALA A 272 2.02 46.52 -22.37
CA ALA A 272 1.24 45.38 -21.89
C ALA A 272 1.53 44.12 -22.74
N MET A 273 1.55 44.24 -24.06
CA MET A 273 1.95 43.14 -24.95
C MET A 273 3.41 42.72 -24.75
N GLU A 274 4.34 43.66 -24.55
CA GLU A 274 5.74 43.36 -24.22
C GLU A 274 5.88 42.58 -22.89
N GLN A 275 5.02 42.89 -21.91
CA GLN A 275 5.00 42.22 -20.61
C GLN A 275 4.22 40.91 -20.64
N GLY A 276 3.49 40.63 -21.73
CA GLY A 276 2.58 39.51 -21.81
C GLY A 276 1.40 39.60 -20.85
N ASP A 277 0.96 40.83 -20.57
CA ASP A 277 -0.23 41.16 -19.78
C ASP A 277 -1.36 41.49 -20.76
N PHE A 278 -2.09 40.45 -21.18
CA PHE A 278 -3.14 40.59 -22.20
C PHE A 278 -4.36 41.32 -21.67
N GLU A 279 -4.67 41.19 -20.38
CA GLU A 279 -5.72 41.96 -19.71
C GLU A 279 -5.45 43.47 -19.81
N ALA A 280 -4.24 43.91 -19.44
CA ALA A 280 -3.84 45.31 -19.59
C ALA A 280 -3.76 45.78 -21.06
N ALA A 281 -3.44 44.87 -21.99
CA ALA A 281 -3.40 45.16 -23.42
C ALA A 281 -4.82 45.39 -23.98
N MET A 282 -5.79 44.56 -23.58
CA MET A 282 -7.20 44.70 -23.92
C MET A 282 -7.78 46.01 -23.36
N ASP A 283 -7.52 46.33 -22.10
CA ASP A 283 -7.95 47.59 -21.49
C ASP A 283 -7.38 48.81 -22.23
N ALA A 284 -6.08 48.78 -22.55
CA ALA A 284 -5.44 49.84 -23.31
C ALA A 284 -5.99 49.97 -24.74
N MET A 285 -6.34 48.85 -25.37
CA MET A 285 -6.93 48.81 -26.71
C MET A 285 -8.39 49.31 -26.70
N ASN A 286 -9.19 48.94 -25.70
CA ASN A 286 -10.54 49.48 -25.46
C ASN A 286 -10.51 51.00 -25.23
N ASP A 287 -9.59 51.49 -24.40
CA ASP A 287 -9.34 52.92 -24.17
C ASP A 287 -9.04 53.66 -25.48
N LEU A 288 -8.27 53.03 -26.38
CA LEU A 288 -7.91 53.61 -27.68
C LEU A 288 -9.09 53.62 -28.64
N LYS A 289 -9.84 52.52 -28.69
CA LYS A 289 -11.06 52.41 -29.47
C LYS A 289 -12.09 53.46 -29.05
N GLU A 290 -12.33 53.65 -27.76
CA GLU A 290 -13.26 54.66 -27.25
C GLU A 290 -12.82 56.07 -27.63
N LYS A 291 -11.52 56.38 -27.52
CA LYS A 291 -10.98 57.69 -27.94
C LYS A 291 -11.07 57.91 -29.45
N LEU A 292 -10.98 56.84 -30.24
CA LEU A 292 -11.15 56.87 -31.68
C LEU A 292 -12.62 57.11 -32.06
N ALA A 293 -13.54 56.40 -31.41
CA ALA A 293 -14.99 56.54 -31.59
C ALA A 293 -15.51 57.93 -31.18
N ASP A 294 -15.03 58.45 -30.05
CA ASP A 294 -15.40 59.77 -29.53
C ASP A 294 -14.79 60.94 -30.34
N GLY A 295 -13.92 60.64 -31.32
CA GLY A 295 -13.19 61.65 -32.09
C GLY A 295 -12.25 62.49 -31.23
N LYS A 296 -11.83 61.98 -30.07
CA LYS A 296 -10.93 62.67 -29.11
C LYS A 296 -9.46 62.65 -29.55
N LEU A 297 -9.11 61.80 -30.50
CA LEU A 297 -7.77 61.76 -31.13
C LEU A 297 -7.68 62.81 -32.23
N SER A 298 -6.70 63.71 -32.12
CA SER A 298 -6.35 64.64 -33.20
C SER A 298 -5.84 63.91 -34.45
N ASP A 299 -5.86 64.56 -35.61
CA ASP A 299 -5.37 63.97 -36.86
C ASP A 299 -3.87 63.60 -36.78
N GLU A 300 -3.10 64.32 -35.96
CA GLU A 300 -1.69 64.04 -35.69
C GLU A 300 -1.53 62.79 -34.81
N GLU A 301 -2.36 62.63 -33.77
CA GLU A 301 -2.38 61.43 -32.93
C GLU A 301 -2.90 60.19 -33.66
N LYS A 302 -3.89 60.32 -34.56
CA LYS A 302 -4.34 59.22 -35.41
C LYS A 302 -3.23 58.72 -36.34
N LYS A 303 -2.43 59.66 -36.87
CA LYS A 303 -1.29 59.32 -37.71
C LYS A 303 -0.17 58.65 -36.92
N ASP A 304 0.14 59.16 -35.73
CA ASP A 304 1.11 58.50 -34.83
C ASP A 304 0.62 57.12 -34.38
N LEU A 305 -0.69 56.94 -34.11
CA LEU A 305 -1.29 55.65 -33.80
C LEU A 305 -1.15 54.68 -34.98
N ALA A 306 -1.46 55.12 -36.20
CA ALA A 306 -1.27 54.29 -37.39
C ALA A 306 0.20 53.89 -37.59
N ASP A 307 1.13 54.85 -37.50
CA ASP A 307 2.56 54.56 -37.60
C ASP A 307 3.03 53.56 -36.52
N GLN A 308 2.48 53.63 -35.31
CA GLN A 308 2.77 52.66 -34.25
C GLN A 308 2.20 51.27 -34.54
N LEU A 309 0.94 51.17 -34.94
CA LEU A 309 0.29 49.90 -35.27
C LEU A 309 1.00 49.22 -36.45
N LYS A 310 1.45 50.01 -37.44
CA LYS A 310 2.28 49.53 -38.54
C LYS A 310 3.62 48.98 -38.07
N GLN A 311 4.33 49.70 -37.19
CA GLN A 311 5.61 49.21 -36.65
C GLN A 311 5.43 47.93 -35.82
N MET A 312 4.31 47.79 -35.10
CA MET A 312 3.98 46.56 -34.37
C MET A 312 3.71 45.41 -35.34
N SER A 313 2.89 45.64 -36.36
CA SER A 313 2.62 44.67 -37.43
C SER A 313 3.89 44.22 -38.13
N GLU A 314 4.75 45.15 -38.57
CA GLU A 314 6.03 44.85 -39.23
C GLU A 314 6.94 44.03 -38.32
N LYS A 315 7.05 44.35 -37.03
CA LYS A 315 7.87 43.56 -36.10
C LYS A 315 7.31 42.17 -35.84
N LEU A 316 6.00 42.03 -35.71
CA LEU A 316 5.36 40.72 -35.56
C LEU A 316 5.56 39.86 -36.81
N GLN A 317 5.44 40.45 -38.00
CA GLN A 317 5.76 39.77 -39.28
C GLN A 317 7.24 39.42 -39.38
N ASP A 318 8.16 40.31 -38.99
CA ASP A 318 9.60 40.04 -38.99
C ASP A 318 9.96 38.89 -38.05
N MET A 319 9.39 38.87 -36.84
CA MET A 319 9.56 37.77 -35.88
C MET A 319 9.06 36.44 -36.45
N GLN A 320 7.89 36.46 -37.10
CA GLN A 320 7.34 35.29 -37.78
C GLN A 320 8.26 34.80 -38.90
N ASN A 321 8.69 35.71 -39.77
CA ASN A 321 9.55 35.42 -40.91
C ASN A 321 10.92 34.90 -40.48
N GLU A 322 11.54 35.48 -39.44
CA GLU A 322 12.82 35.03 -38.91
C GLU A 322 12.72 33.63 -38.29
N ARG A 323 11.57 33.30 -37.69
CA ARG A 323 11.30 31.96 -37.16
C ARG A 323 11.11 30.93 -38.28
N GLU A 324 10.32 31.23 -39.31
CA GLU A 324 10.18 30.39 -40.50
C GLU A 324 11.52 30.18 -41.22
N ARG A 325 12.33 31.25 -41.34
CA ARG A 325 13.66 31.15 -41.94
C ARG A 325 14.58 30.26 -41.12
N ARG A 326 14.61 30.40 -39.78
CA ARG A 326 15.38 29.52 -38.90
C ARG A 326 14.95 28.06 -39.04
N LYS A 327 13.64 27.80 -39.15
CA LYS A 327 13.09 26.45 -39.35
C LYS A 327 13.54 25.85 -40.70
N GLN A 328 13.50 26.63 -41.77
CA GLN A 328 13.99 26.21 -43.09
C GLN A 328 15.50 25.99 -43.09
N GLU A 329 16.28 26.90 -42.51
CA GLU A 329 17.74 26.75 -42.36
C GLU A 329 18.11 25.50 -41.57
N LEU A 330 17.39 25.19 -40.49
CA LEU A 330 17.54 23.94 -39.72
C LEU A 330 17.25 22.71 -40.58
N LYS A 331 16.13 22.71 -41.32
CA LYS A 331 15.78 21.61 -42.25
C LYS A 331 16.83 21.39 -43.32
N GLU A 332 17.34 22.46 -43.93
CA GLU A 332 18.42 22.38 -44.92
C GLU A 332 19.72 21.87 -44.31
N GLN A 333 20.09 22.33 -43.10
CA GLN A 333 21.28 21.84 -42.41
C GLN A 333 21.17 20.36 -42.05
N ILE A 334 20.01 19.88 -41.60
CA ILE A 334 19.76 18.46 -41.33
C ILE A 334 19.97 17.65 -42.61
N GLU A 335 19.39 18.08 -43.73
CA GLU A 335 19.50 17.38 -45.00
C GLU A 335 20.96 17.36 -45.52
N GLN A 336 21.68 18.48 -45.43
CA GLN A 336 23.11 18.55 -45.79
C GLN A 336 23.96 17.61 -44.93
N ARG A 337 23.71 17.53 -43.61
CA ARG A 337 24.43 16.62 -42.70
C ARG A 337 24.11 15.15 -42.96
N ARG A 338 22.84 14.84 -43.25
CA ARG A 338 22.42 13.49 -43.69
C ARG A 338 23.11 13.09 -44.99
N GLN A 339 23.17 13.99 -45.98
CA GLN A 339 23.85 13.74 -47.25
C GLN A 339 25.37 13.60 -47.09
N ALA A 340 25.97 14.31 -46.13
CA ALA A 340 27.39 14.19 -45.77
C ALA A 340 27.72 12.92 -44.96
N GLY A 341 26.73 12.12 -44.56
CA GLY A 341 26.91 10.92 -43.75
C GLY A 341 27.17 11.18 -42.26
N ASP A 342 26.97 12.41 -41.79
CA ASP A 342 27.12 12.82 -40.39
C ASP A 342 25.78 12.65 -39.65
N THR A 343 25.47 11.39 -39.33
CA THR A 343 24.18 11.00 -38.74
C THR A 343 23.98 11.55 -37.33
N GLU A 344 25.05 11.67 -36.53
CA GLU A 344 24.95 12.17 -35.15
C GLU A 344 24.65 13.68 -35.11
N ALA A 345 25.30 14.48 -35.97
CA ALA A 345 24.98 15.91 -36.06
C ALA A 345 23.58 16.14 -36.63
N ALA A 346 23.15 15.33 -37.61
CA ALA A 346 21.81 15.39 -38.15
C ALA A 346 20.74 15.04 -37.09
N GLU A 347 20.97 14.04 -36.23
CA GLU A 347 20.05 13.72 -35.13
C GLU A 347 19.95 14.85 -34.10
N LYS A 348 21.07 15.48 -33.73
CA LYS A 348 21.04 16.64 -32.80
C LYS A 348 20.29 17.83 -33.39
N LEU A 349 20.50 18.12 -34.68
CA LEU A 349 19.76 19.18 -35.37
C LEU A 349 18.29 18.81 -35.54
N GLN A 350 17.97 17.53 -35.76
CA GLN A 350 16.60 17.02 -35.80
C GLN A 350 15.92 17.21 -34.44
N GLN A 351 16.59 16.88 -33.33
CA GLN A 351 16.04 17.13 -31.99
C GLN A 351 15.81 18.62 -31.72
N GLN A 352 16.70 19.50 -32.19
CA GLN A 352 16.49 20.95 -32.09
C GLN A 352 15.31 21.41 -32.94
N LEU A 353 15.15 20.87 -34.14
CA LEU A 353 14.01 21.15 -35.00
C LEU A 353 12.72 20.62 -34.39
N ASP A 354 12.71 19.40 -33.86
CA ASP A 354 11.55 18.77 -33.22
C ASP A 354 11.16 19.53 -31.94
N ALA A 355 12.14 20.00 -31.15
CA ALA A 355 11.89 20.86 -30.00
C ALA A 355 11.32 22.22 -30.43
N MET A 356 11.85 22.80 -31.52
CA MET A 356 11.33 24.03 -32.13
C MET A 356 9.94 23.84 -32.73
N GLU A 357 9.63 22.67 -33.32
CA GLU A 357 8.33 22.31 -33.90
C GLU A 357 7.29 21.95 -32.83
N ALA A 358 7.72 21.36 -31.70
CA ALA A 358 6.86 21.09 -30.55
C ALA A 358 6.46 22.36 -29.80
N SER A 359 7.27 23.42 -29.94
CA SER A 359 7.02 24.78 -29.45
C SER A 359 6.29 25.62 -30.52
N ASP A 360 6.56 25.38 -31.82
CA ASP A 360 5.78 25.86 -32.97
C ASP A 360 4.47 25.06 -33.17
N GLN A 361 3.64 24.96 -32.15
CA GLN A 361 2.27 24.50 -32.36
C GLN A 361 1.59 25.48 -33.35
N GLU A 362 1.12 24.97 -34.50
CA GLU A 362 0.61 25.76 -35.65
C GLU A 362 -0.37 26.89 -35.24
N SER A 363 -1.15 26.67 -34.19
CA SER A 363 -2.11 27.63 -33.63
C SER A 363 -1.48 28.94 -33.18
N SER A 364 -0.29 28.92 -32.59
CA SER A 364 0.38 30.12 -32.07
C SER A 364 0.92 31.00 -33.18
N MET A 365 1.43 30.37 -34.25
CA MET A 365 1.95 31.11 -35.41
C MET A 365 0.84 31.71 -36.26
N ASP A 366 -0.24 30.97 -36.47
CA ASP A 366 -1.41 31.50 -37.16
C ASP A 366 -2.03 32.67 -36.39
N LEU A 367 -2.03 32.62 -35.05
CA LEU A 367 -2.51 33.72 -34.21
C LEU A 367 -1.59 34.95 -34.28
N LEU A 368 -0.26 34.79 -34.21
CA LEU A 368 0.70 35.89 -34.40
C LEU A 368 0.56 36.55 -35.77
N LYS A 369 0.36 35.75 -36.81
CA LYS A 369 0.13 36.23 -38.17
C LYS A 369 -1.18 37.02 -38.27
N GLN A 370 -2.26 36.51 -37.69
CA GLN A 370 -3.54 37.21 -37.65
C GLN A 370 -3.45 38.53 -36.88
N LEU A 371 -2.78 38.53 -35.73
CA LEU A 371 -2.46 39.74 -34.96
C LEU A 371 -1.72 40.77 -35.83
N ALA A 372 -0.65 40.34 -36.51
CA ALA A 372 0.13 41.22 -37.36
C ALA A 372 -0.69 41.77 -38.54
N ASP A 373 -1.46 40.91 -39.21
CA ASP A 373 -2.29 41.29 -40.36
C ASP A 373 -3.39 42.28 -39.95
N LYS A 374 -4.07 42.03 -38.82
CA LYS A 374 -5.12 42.92 -38.30
C LYS A 374 -4.57 44.25 -37.80
N LEU A 375 -3.41 44.27 -37.14
CA LEU A 375 -2.73 45.50 -36.77
C LEU A 375 -2.31 46.31 -38.01
N GLY A 376 -1.88 45.63 -39.07
CA GLY A 376 -1.56 46.25 -40.36
C GLY A 376 -2.78 46.87 -41.03
N GLN A 377 -3.89 46.12 -41.09
CA GLN A 377 -5.16 46.59 -41.65
C GLN A 377 -5.75 47.75 -40.84
N ALA A 378 -5.69 47.70 -39.50
CA ALA A 378 -6.10 48.80 -38.64
C ALA A 378 -5.27 50.06 -38.91
N SER A 379 -3.95 49.92 -39.09
CA SER A 379 -3.08 51.02 -39.48
C SER A 379 -3.44 51.61 -40.85
N GLU A 380 -3.70 50.78 -41.86
CA GLU A 380 -4.01 51.23 -43.22
C GLU A 380 -5.34 51.99 -43.23
N ASN A 381 -6.38 51.44 -42.61
CA ASN A 381 -7.70 52.06 -42.48
C ASN A 381 -7.61 53.41 -41.74
N LEU A 382 -6.78 53.52 -40.70
CA LEU A 382 -6.53 54.80 -40.00
C LEU A 382 -5.85 55.84 -40.90
N GLN A 383 -4.95 55.43 -41.81
CA GLN A 383 -4.28 56.33 -42.75
C GLN A 383 -5.21 56.79 -43.88
N GLU A 384 -6.11 55.92 -44.32
CA GLU A 384 -7.11 56.23 -45.35
C GLU A 384 -8.29 57.06 -44.82
N GLY A 385 -8.37 57.25 -43.49
CA GLY A 385 -9.41 58.01 -42.83
C GLY A 385 -10.69 57.21 -42.55
N ASP A 386 -10.65 55.89 -42.75
CA ASP A 386 -11.75 54.98 -42.47
C ASP A 386 -11.67 54.45 -41.02
N GLY A 387 -12.00 55.34 -40.09
CA GLY A 387 -11.94 55.06 -38.66
C GLY A 387 -12.90 53.95 -38.20
N GLU A 388 -14.01 53.71 -38.91
CA GLU A 388 -14.96 52.64 -38.59
C GLU A 388 -14.36 51.26 -38.88
N MET A 389 -13.79 51.07 -40.07
CA MET A 389 -13.10 49.82 -40.42
C MET A 389 -11.85 49.58 -39.57
N ALA A 390 -11.18 50.64 -39.11
CA ALA A 390 -10.08 50.50 -38.15
C ALA A 390 -10.58 50.01 -36.78
N MET A 391 -11.74 50.49 -36.31
CA MET A 391 -12.34 50.02 -35.06
C MET A 391 -12.79 48.56 -35.14
N GLU A 392 -13.35 48.13 -36.28
CA GLU A 392 -13.73 46.72 -36.48
C GLU A 392 -12.51 45.78 -36.43
N ASN A 393 -11.39 46.15 -37.06
CA ASN A 393 -10.16 45.36 -36.94
C ASN A 393 -9.56 45.37 -35.53
N LEU A 394 -9.74 46.46 -34.77
CA LEU A 394 -9.34 46.50 -33.36
C LEU A 394 -10.28 45.67 -32.47
N ASP A 395 -11.55 45.55 -32.82
CA ASP A 395 -12.49 44.65 -32.15
C ASP A 395 -12.15 43.18 -32.39
N ASP A 396 -11.86 42.80 -33.63
CA ASP A 396 -11.40 41.45 -33.93
C ASP A 396 -10.11 41.11 -33.17
N LEU A 397 -9.22 42.10 -32.98
CA LEU A 397 -8.01 41.95 -32.18
C LEU A 397 -8.31 41.80 -30.68
N LEU A 398 -9.30 42.53 -30.15
CA LEU A 398 -9.74 42.39 -28.77
C LEU A 398 -10.28 40.99 -28.51
N ASP A 399 -11.11 40.46 -29.41
CA ASP A 399 -11.65 39.10 -29.30
C ASP A 399 -10.53 38.06 -29.32
N GLN A 400 -9.52 38.22 -30.20
CA GLN A 400 -8.35 37.33 -30.24
C GLN A 400 -7.47 37.41 -28.99
N LEU A 401 -7.28 38.61 -28.44
CA LEU A 401 -6.53 38.81 -27.19
C LEU A 401 -7.31 38.24 -25.99
N GLN A 402 -8.63 38.29 -26.02
CA GLN A 402 -9.48 37.68 -25.01
C GLN A 402 -9.40 36.16 -25.05
N ASP A 403 -9.53 35.55 -26.24
CA ASP A 403 -9.36 34.09 -26.41
C ASP A 403 -7.99 33.62 -25.90
N MET A 404 -6.96 34.45 -26.09
CA MET A 404 -5.61 34.18 -25.62
C MET A 404 -5.46 34.31 -24.10
N GLN A 405 -6.08 35.31 -23.49
CA GLN A 405 -6.14 35.47 -22.05
C GLN A 405 -6.88 34.28 -21.41
N ASP A 406 -8.02 33.88 -21.96
CA ASP A 406 -8.79 32.74 -21.51
C ASP A 406 -7.97 31.43 -21.63
N ALA A 407 -7.20 31.26 -22.71
CA ALA A 407 -6.31 30.12 -22.88
C ALA A 407 -5.17 30.08 -21.84
N LEU A 408 -4.62 31.23 -21.45
CA LEU A 408 -3.59 31.34 -20.40
C LEU A 408 -4.16 31.06 -19.02
N ASP A 409 -5.35 31.60 -18.73
CA ASP A 409 -6.04 31.32 -17.47
C ASP A 409 -6.43 29.85 -17.37
N GLU A 410 -6.91 29.23 -18.46
CA GLU A 410 -7.14 27.78 -18.52
C GLU A 410 -5.85 27.00 -18.29
N LEU A 411 -4.74 27.38 -18.94
CA LEU A 411 -3.45 26.71 -18.77
C LEU A 411 -2.97 26.78 -17.32
N GLN A 412 -3.10 27.93 -16.65
CA GLN A 412 -2.73 28.10 -15.25
C GLN A 412 -3.57 27.21 -14.32
N GLU A 413 -4.88 27.11 -14.55
CA GLU A 413 -5.72 26.21 -13.75
C GLU A 413 -5.38 24.74 -14.00
N LEU A 414 -5.10 24.35 -15.24
CA LEU A 414 -4.69 22.98 -15.58
C LEU A 414 -3.33 22.62 -14.97
N ASP A 415 -2.37 23.55 -14.92
CA ASP A 415 -1.09 23.35 -14.25
C ASP A 415 -1.28 23.15 -12.74
N SER A 416 -2.11 23.97 -12.09
CA SER A 416 -2.44 23.77 -10.67
C SER A 416 -3.09 22.41 -10.42
N VAL A 417 -3.92 21.91 -11.33
CA VAL A 417 -4.60 20.61 -11.19
C VAL A 417 -3.62 19.47 -11.39
N MET A 418 -2.67 19.60 -12.32
CA MET A 418 -1.56 18.64 -12.48
C MET A 418 -0.73 18.54 -11.21
N ASP A 419 -0.35 19.66 -10.60
CA ASP A 419 0.41 19.68 -9.34
C ASP A 419 -0.34 18.96 -8.21
N GLU A 420 -1.64 19.23 -8.07
CA GLU A 420 -2.48 18.56 -7.08
C GLU A 420 -2.59 17.05 -7.33
N LEU A 421 -2.74 16.65 -8.60
CA LEU A 421 -2.80 15.26 -9.02
C LEU A 421 -1.49 14.53 -8.73
N GLU A 422 -0.34 15.16 -9.01
CA GLU A 422 0.97 14.62 -8.67
C GLU A 422 1.15 14.47 -7.15
N GLY A 423 0.70 15.45 -6.37
CA GLY A 423 0.67 15.38 -4.91
C GLY A 423 -0.14 14.18 -4.41
N ALA A 424 -1.35 14.00 -4.93
CA ALA A 424 -2.21 12.87 -4.56
C ALA A 424 -1.60 11.52 -4.97
N LYS A 425 -0.99 11.43 -6.16
CA LYS A 425 -0.26 10.25 -6.64
C LYS A 425 0.91 9.90 -5.72
N GLY A 426 1.68 10.90 -5.29
CA GLY A 426 2.80 10.72 -4.35
C GLY A 426 2.34 10.23 -2.97
N GLN A 427 1.20 10.74 -2.47
CA GLN A 427 0.60 10.27 -1.22
C GLN A 427 0.15 8.81 -1.34
N MET A 428 -0.50 8.45 -2.46
CA MET A 428 -0.90 7.06 -2.72
C MET A 428 0.32 6.13 -2.84
N LEU A 429 1.41 6.57 -3.46
CA LEU A 429 2.64 5.79 -3.57
C LEU A 429 3.40 5.65 -2.24
N GLY A 430 3.06 6.43 -1.22
CA GLY A 430 3.74 6.45 0.07
C GLY A 430 5.12 7.12 0.01
N GLN A 431 5.35 7.95 -1.00
CA GLN A 431 6.61 8.67 -1.23
C GLN A 431 6.71 9.92 -0.35
N TYR A 432 5.58 10.56 -0.04
CA TYR A 432 5.46 11.47 1.09
C TYR A 432 5.31 10.63 2.35
N GLY A 433 6.39 10.54 3.13
CA GLY A 433 6.53 9.61 4.23
C GLY A 433 5.33 9.64 5.17
N MET A 434 4.69 8.48 5.32
CA MET A 434 3.81 8.18 6.45
C MET A 434 4.64 8.14 7.74
N GLY A 435 5.03 9.31 8.22
CA GLY A 435 5.39 9.54 9.61
C GLY A 435 4.11 9.52 10.43
N ASN A 436 3.86 8.40 11.10
CA ASN A 436 2.84 8.31 12.13
C ASN A 436 3.28 9.22 13.30
N GLY A 437 2.88 10.49 13.27
CA GLY A 437 3.38 11.54 14.16
C GLY A 437 2.30 12.52 14.55
N GLN A 438 1.69 12.26 15.70
CA GLN A 438 0.79 13.16 16.40
C GLN A 438 1.57 14.42 16.83
N GLY A 439 1.34 15.55 16.16
CA GLY A 439 1.70 16.91 16.62
C GLY A 439 3.09 17.42 16.26
N MET A 440 3.15 18.47 15.43
CA MET A 440 3.67 19.80 15.78
C MET A 440 3.75 20.68 14.53
N GLU A 441 3.26 21.91 14.64
CA GLU A 441 3.54 23.02 13.73
C GLU A 441 5.05 23.30 13.71
N GLY A 442 5.67 23.21 12.53
CA GLY A 442 7.07 23.55 12.33
C GLY A 442 7.33 24.01 10.90
N ASN A 443 7.44 25.33 10.70
CA ASN A 443 7.94 25.93 9.47
C ASN A 443 9.44 25.61 9.31
N GLY A 444 9.83 24.91 8.24
CA GLY A 444 11.22 24.66 7.89
C GLY A 444 11.41 24.57 6.38
N ASN A 445 12.17 25.51 5.79
CA ASN A 445 12.56 25.49 4.38
C ASN A 445 13.74 24.53 4.18
N GLY A 446 13.48 23.35 3.64
CA GLY A 446 14.49 22.30 3.39
C GLY A 446 15.25 22.48 2.08
N ASN A 447 16.31 23.31 2.06
CA ASN A 447 17.27 23.40 0.93
C ASN A 447 18.75 23.26 1.37
N GLY A 448 19.04 22.41 2.36
CA GLY A 448 20.41 22.08 2.79
C GLY A 448 20.76 20.59 2.61
N GLU A 449 22.05 20.24 2.59
CA GLU A 449 22.56 18.85 2.50
C GLU A 449 22.34 17.99 3.77
N GLY A 450 21.34 18.32 4.59
CA GLY A 450 20.98 17.60 5.80
C GLY A 450 19.65 16.85 5.67
N GLN A 451 19.39 15.89 6.59
CA GLN A 451 18.06 15.34 6.82
C GLN A 451 17.17 16.44 7.42
N GLY A 452 16.51 17.21 6.55
CA GLY A 452 15.44 18.15 6.92
C GLY A 452 14.11 17.71 6.33
N GLU A 453 13.02 17.99 7.05
CA GLU A 453 11.65 17.88 6.53
C GLU A 453 11.29 19.18 5.77
N GLY A 454 10.79 19.03 4.54
CA GLY A 454 10.37 20.10 3.63
C GLY A 454 10.27 19.58 2.18
N GLU A 455 9.35 20.14 1.38
CA GLU A 455 9.23 19.81 -0.05
C GLU A 455 10.52 20.15 -0.79
N ARG A 456 11.14 19.15 -1.41
CA ARG A 456 12.22 19.34 -2.37
C ARG A 456 11.56 19.46 -3.75
N GLY A 457 11.76 20.60 -4.42
CA GLY A 457 11.35 20.77 -5.80
C GLY A 457 11.94 19.66 -6.67
N LEU A 458 11.08 19.00 -7.44
CA LEU A 458 11.50 18.00 -8.42
C LEU A 458 12.21 18.74 -9.57
N GLU A 459 13.43 18.33 -9.91
CA GLU A 459 14.04 18.79 -11.16
C GLU A 459 13.30 18.11 -12.33
N GLU A 460 12.84 18.92 -13.28
CA GLU A 460 12.31 18.43 -14.55
C GLU A 460 13.42 17.68 -15.29
N THR A 461 13.26 16.36 -15.43
CA THR A 461 14.10 15.56 -16.33
C THR A 461 13.37 15.35 -17.66
N GLU A 462 14.11 15.42 -18.77
CA GLU A 462 13.63 15.35 -20.17
C GLU A 462 12.85 14.08 -20.57
N THR A 463 12.67 13.14 -19.65
CA THR A 463 11.82 11.96 -19.84
C THR A 463 10.75 11.95 -18.75
N GLY A 464 9.49 12.19 -19.11
CA GLY A 464 8.31 12.17 -18.23
C GLY A 464 7.97 10.79 -17.61
N THR A 465 8.97 9.99 -17.29
CA THR A 465 8.84 8.70 -16.63
C THR A 465 9.83 8.60 -15.47
N PHE A 466 9.32 8.47 -14.25
CA PHE A 466 10.12 8.04 -13.11
C PHE A 466 10.56 6.60 -13.33
N ASP A 467 11.83 6.42 -13.68
CA ASP A 467 12.45 5.11 -13.77
C ASP A 467 12.60 4.54 -12.35
N SER A 468 11.64 3.71 -11.92
CA SER A 468 11.73 3.02 -10.64
C SER A 468 12.85 1.97 -10.73
N ALA A 469 14.07 2.38 -10.39
CA ALA A 469 15.19 1.46 -10.27
C ALA A 469 14.98 0.54 -9.06
N VAL A 470 14.44 -0.66 -9.28
CA VAL A 470 14.41 -1.70 -8.27
C VAL A 470 15.84 -2.17 -8.01
N ARG A 471 16.43 -1.73 -6.89
CA ARG A 471 17.73 -2.23 -6.40
C ARG A 471 17.57 -3.66 -5.89
N GLY A 472 17.47 -4.63 -6.80
CA GLY A 472 17.58 -6.04 -6.48
C GLY A 472 19.04 -6.44 -6.24
N LYS A 473 19.36 -7.07 -5.11
CA LYS A 473 20.68 -7.70 -4.91
C LYS A 473 20.81 -8.86 -5.90
N VAL A 474 21.66 -8.66 -6.92
CA VAL A 474 21.99 -9.67 -7.93
C VAL A 474 22.55 -10.92 -7.23
N GLN A 475 21.86 -12.05 -7.32
CA GLN A 475 22.41 -13.33 -6.90
C GLN A 475 23.42 -13.82 -7.94
N LYS A 476 24.47 -14.52 -7.51
CA LYS A 476 25.53 -15.03 -8.39
C LYS A 476 24.94 -16.01 -9.42
N GLY A 477 24.84 -15.56 -10.66
CA GLY A 477 24.48 -16.36 -11.84
C GLY A 477 24.78 -15.55 -13.11
N ALA A 478 25.21 -16.20 -14.19
CA ALA A 478 25.60 -15.53 -15.42
C ALA A 478 24.41 -14.80 -16.05
N ALA A 479 24.47 -13.47 -16.12
CA ALA A 479 23.51 -12.64 -16.83
C ALA A 479 23.76 -12.76 -18.34
N ILE A 480 22.92 -13.54 -19.02
CA ILE A 480 22.90 -13.58 -20.48
C ILE A 480 22.17 -12.33 -20.97
N ARG A 481 22.90 -11.35 -21.51
CA ARG A 481 22.29 -10.25 -22.27
C ARG A 481 21.80 -10.80 -23.60
N THR A 482 20.50 -11.00 -23.74
CA THR A 482 19.85 -11.07 -25.05
C THR A 482 19.73 -9.64 -25.58
N GLY A 483 20.18 -9.40 -26.81
CA GLY A 483 20.45 -8.08 -27.39
C GLY A 483 19.28 -7.10 -27.45
N VAL A 484 19.60 -5.89 -27.92
CA VAL A 484 18.69 -4.77 -28.11
C VAL A 484 17.62 -5.16 -29.13
N ALA A 485 16.36 -5.16 -28.71
CA ALA A 485 15.23 -5.40 -29.60
C ALA A 485 14.77 -4.06 -30.16
N ASP A 486 14.86 -3.90 -31.47
CA ASP A 486 14.26 -2.77 -32.19
C ASP A 486 12.81 -3.12 -32.55
N GLY A 487 11.86 -2.32 -32.06
CA GLY A 487 10.43 -2.48 -32.30
C GLY A 487 9.59 -1.75 -31.24
N PRO A 488 8.38 -1.27 -31.58
CA PRO A 488 7.56 -0.48 -30.66
C PRO A 488 7.26 -1.28 -29.39
N ASN A 489 7.64 -0.69 -28.26
CA ASN A 489 7.60 -1.30 -26.93
C ASN A 489 6.14 -1.62 -26.56
N ARG A 490 5.68 -2.85 -26.82
CA ARG A 490 4.35 -3.29 -26.38
C ARG A 490 4.40 -3.58 -24.89
N LYS A 491 3.50 -2.95 -24.11
CA LYS A 491 3.27 -3.20 -22.68
C LYS A 491 3.06 -4.70 -22.45
N THR A 492 4.12 -5.42 -22.12
CA THR A 492 4.06 -6.81 -21.70
C THR A 492 3.96 -6.81 -20.18
N PRO A 493 3.06 -7.60 -19.57
CA PRO A 493 3.00 -7.69 -18.12
C PRO A 493 4.35 -8.12 -17.54
N SER A 494 4.72 -7.51 -16.42
CA SER A 494 5.96 -7.82 -15.69
C SER A 494 6.09 -9.32 -15.39
N ARG A 495 7.33 -9.83 -15.27
CA ARG A 495 7.56 -11.24 -14.89
C ARG A 495 6.95 -11.59 -13.53
N GLU A 496 6.83 -10.63 -12.63
CA GLU A 496 6.13 -10.77 -11.35
C GLU A 496 4.64 -11.03 -11.56
N SER A 497 3.96 -10.23 -12.40
CA SER A 497 2.52 -10.41 -12.66
C SER A 497 2.20 -11.72 -13.36
N VAL A 498 3.07 -12.18 -14.29
CA VAL A 498 2.89 -13.50 -14.92
C VAL A 498 3.10 -14.61 -13.89
N LYS A 499 4.05 -14.46 -12.96
CA LYS A 499 4.29 -15.44 -11.90
C LYS A 499 3.14 -15.49 -10.89
N GLU A 500 2.59 -14.34 -10.53
CA GLU A 500 1.45 -14.21 -9.62
C GLU A 500 0.17 -14.76 -10.25
N GLU A 501 -0.07 -14.52 -11.54
CA GLU A 501 -1.17 -15.09 -12.31
C GLU A 501 -1.03 -16.62 -12.50
N ILE A 502 0.19 -17.11 -12.74
CA ILE A 502 0.48 -18.55 -12.72
C ILE A 502 0.25 -19.14 -11.33
N GLN A 503 0.61 -18.43 -10.26
CA GLN A 503 0.45 -18.90 -8.89
C GLN A 503 -1.03 -18.89 -8.46
N MET A 504 -1.78 -17.88 -8.89
CA MET A 504 -3.24 -17.76 -8.72
C MET A 504 -3.99 -18.83 -9.51
N SER A 505 -3.61 -19.10 -10.76
CA SER A 505 -4.20 -20.16 -11.57
C SER A 505 -3.84 -21.57 -11.08
N ILE A 506 -2.68 -21.75 -10.44
CA ILE A 506 -2.33 -22.97 -9.72
C ILE A 506 -3.20 -23.13 -8.47
N SER A 507 -3.45 -22.05 -7.70
CA SER A 507 -4.35 -22.09 -6.54
C SER A 507 -5.82 -22.31 -6.91
N GLU A 508 -6.31 -21.71 -8.01
CA GLU A 508 -7.66 -21.96 -8.55
C GLU A 508 -7.80 -23.40 -9.07
N ARG A 509 -6.74 -23.98 -9.67
CA ARG A 509 -6.76 -25.39 -10.08
C ARG A 509 -6.80 -26.36 -8.91
N SER A 510 -6.26 -26.00 -7.74
CA SER A 510 -6.37 -26.85 -6.53
C SER A 510 -7.76 -26.88 -5.91
N ASP A 511 -8.59 -25.84 -6.14
CA ASP A 511 -9.99 -25.81 -5.67
C ASP A 511 -11.00 -26.47 -6.63
N ALA A 512 -10.58 -26.78 -7.86
CA ALA A 512 -11.41 -27.44 -8.87
C ALA A 512 -11.81 -28.90 -8.55
N VAL A 513 -11.40 -29.46 -7.41
CA VAL A 513 -11.85 -30.77 -6.92
C VAL A 513 -13.19 -30.69 -6.19
N ASN A 514 -13.59 -29.51 -5.69
CA ASN A 514 -14.82 -29.34 -4.91
C ASN A 514 -16.00 -28.75 -5.69
N ASP A 515 -15.78 -28.23 -6.89
CA ASP A 515 -16.86 -27.68 -7.70
C ASP A 515 -17.46 -28.77 -8.60
N GLN A 516 -18.51 -29.41 -8.10
CA GLN A 516 -19.36 -30.36 -8.82
C GLN A 516 -20.03 -29.67 -10.02
N ARG A 517 -19.28 -29.45 -11.10
CA ARG A 517 -19.84 -29.16 -12.42
C ARG A 517 -20.60 -30.40 -12.87
N ARG A 518 -21.91 -30.35 -12.65
CA ARG A 518 -22.91 -31.25 -13.20
C ARG A 518 -22.67 -31.43 -14.70
N LEU A 519 -22.04 -32.55 -15.09
CA LEU A 519 -21.81 -32.95 -16.48
C LEU A 519 -23.09 -32.75 -17.33
N PRO A 520 -23.01 -32.26 -18.58
CA PRO A 520 -24.15 -32.22 -19.50
C PRO A 520 -24.84 -33.58 -19.63
N LYS A 521 -26.15 -33.60 -19.85
CA LYS A 521 -26.99 -34.81 -19.76
C LYS A 521 -26.46 -35.95 -20.64
N ASP A 522 -26.08 -35.62 -21.88
CA ASP A 522 -25.54 -36.56 -22.87
C ASP A 522 -24.25 -37.24 -22.39
N GLN A 523 -23.37 -36.51 -21.68
CA GLN A 523 -22.13 -37.07 -21.16
C GLN A 523 -22.36 -37.97 -19.94
N ARG A 524 -23.43 -37.75 -19.16
CA ARG A 524 -23.80 -38.65 -18.06
C ARG A 524 -24.37 -39.97 -18.55
N ASP A 525 -25.13 -39.93 -19.64
CA ASP A 525 -25.74 -41.14 -20.19
C ASP A 525 -24.66 -42.02 -20.85
N HIS A 526 -23.69 -41.43 -21.56
CA HIS A 526 -22.51 -42.14 -22.05
C HIS A 526 -21.65 -42.73 -20.93
N LEU A 527 -21.42 -42.00 -19.83
CA LEU A 527 -20.68 -42.53 -18.68
C LEU A 527 -21.43 -43.67 -17.99
N ARG A 528 -22.76 -43.57 -17.84
CA ARG A 528 -23.58 -44.66 -17.28
C ARG A 528 -23.54 -45.90 -18.16
N GLU A 529 -23.62 -45.74 -19.47
CA GLU A 529 -23.55 -46.85 -20.42
C GLU A 529 -22.18 -47.52 -20.41
N TYR A 530 -21.09 -46.72 -20.34
CA TYR A 530 -19.73 -47.21 -20.18
C TYR A 530 -19.55 -48.03 -18.89
N PHE A 531 -20.00 -47.52 -17.74
CA PHE A 531 -19.89 -48.23 -16.47
C PHE A 531 -20.86 -49.41 -16.33
N ARG A 532 -21.96 -49.43 -17.09
CA ARG A 532 -22.89 -50.56 -17.15
C ARG A 532 -22.29 -51.71 -17.96
N ASN A 533 -21.67 -51.42 -19.09
CA ASN A 533 -20.95 -52.41 -19.91
C ASN A 533 -19.64 -52.91 -19.28
N PHE A 534 -19.08 -52.17 -18.32
CA PHE A 534 -17.88 -52.59 -17.58
C PHE A 534 -18.19 -53.53 -16.41
N ASN A 535 -19.44 -53.57 -15.94
CA ASN A 535 -19.87 -54.38 -14.79
C ASN A 535 -20.73 -55.61 -15.17
N GLU A 536 -20.92 -55.85 -16.48
CA GLU A 536 -21.27 -57.16 -17.04
C GLU A 536 -19.99 -57.85 -17.52
#